data_AF-A0A6C0C6Q3-F1
#
_entry.id   AF-A0A6C0C6Q3-F1
#
_cell.length_a   1.000
_cell.length_b   1.000
_cell.length_c   1.000
_cell.angle_alpha   90.00
_cell.angle_beta   90.00
_cell.angle_gamma   90.00
#
_symmetry.space_group_name_H-M   'P 1'
#
loop_
_entity.id
_entity.type
_entity.pdbx_description
1 polymer ?
#
loop_
_entity_poly.entity_id
_entity_poly.type
_entity_poly.pdbx_seq_one_letter_code
_entity_poly.pdbx_strand_id
1 'polypeptide(L)'
;MSIKRQIKKNSKSRTRRSRTRRSRTRRSRTRRSRTRRSRTRRSRTRRSRTRRSRTRRSRTRRGGVNEFIPDNVEHLKKKLKEQGINTTKWENGKSKTVENLYNEIQKGETKLAMINGIIKRIVSAVSVKIYDSQAKQYLLHETSHHNITQSEDPRPKMKGNDDMREKMNKGETPIEAMTRGISEELGEEYSKNIRFFHGEPSLDIYKVDTIKEDSNSYPGLGAHYNWYREEIYIPNLTVKTLYSGEVKDQDKYFFIKELNDDGTFKRNIKWTWKKT
;
A
#
# COMPACT_ATOMS: atom_id res chain seq x y z
N MET A 1 51.49 12.21 -53.47
CA MET A 1 50.37 13.17 -53.65
C MET A 1 49.75 13.38 -52.26
N SER A 2 50.10 14.34 -51.40
CA SER A 2 50.07 15.81 -51.45
C SER A 2 48.74 16.39 -51.92
N ILE A 3 47.94 16.98 -51.00
CA ILE A 3 47.67 18.44 -50.89
C ILE A 3 46.65 18.76 -49.77
N LYS A 4 47.13 19.50 -48.75
CA LYS A 4 46.62 20.71 -48.03
C LYS A 4 45.12 20.80 -47.62
N ARG A 5 44.82 20.95 -46.31
CA ARG A 5 44.68 22.21 -45.52
C ARG A 5 43.70 23.24 -46.10
N GLN A 6 42.64 23.57 -45.35
CA GLN A 6 42.22 24.96 -45.16
C GLN A 6 41.53 25.22 -43.81
N ILE A 7 42.06 26.24 -43.12
CA ILE A 7 41.53 26.91 -41.93
C ILE A 7 41.06 28.30 -42.40
N LYS A 8 39.91 28.78 -41.91
CA LYS A 8 39.50 30.20 -41.77
C LYS A 8 38.34 30.22 -40.75
N LYS A 9 38.42 30.68 -39.50
CA LYS A 9 38.77 31.97 -38.85
C LYS A 9 37.95 33.20 -39.27
N ASN A 10 37.38 33.83 -38.22
CA ASN A 10 36.99 35.24 -38.03
C ASN A 10 35.66 35.71 -38.68
N SER A 11 34.82 36.56 -38.08
CA SER A 11 34.98 37.47 -36.93
C SER A 11 33.67 38.17 -36.51
N LYS A 12 33.50 38.34 -35.20
CA LYS A 12 33.02 39.53 -34.42
C LYS A 12 32.07 40.58 -35.07
N SER A 13 31.00 40.90 -34.32
CA SER A 13 30.66 42.27 -33.84
C SER A 13 29.66 42.14 -32.65
N ARG A 14 29.96 42.55 -31.39
CA ARG A 14 29.84 43.91 -30.79
C ARG A 14 28.57 44.63 -31.26
N THR A 15 27.63 45.13 -30.45
CA THR A 15 27.65 46.03 -29.26
C THR A 15 26.16 46.32 -28.94
N ARG A 16 25.61 46.54 -27.73
CA ARG A 16 25.61 47.75 -26.85
C ARG A 16 24.41 47.54 -25.88
N ARG A 17 24.56 47.66 -24.55
CA ARG A 17 24.08 48.79 -23.68
C ARG A 17 22.65 49.27 -24.04
N SER A 18 21.67 49.43 -23.14
CA SER A 18 21.74 49.97 -21.77
C SER A 18 20.33 50.14 -21.14
N ARG A 19 20.24 50.07 -19.79
CA ARG A 19 19.43 50.94 -18.86
C ARG A 19 17.88 50.86 -19.00
N THR A 20 17.01 50.97 -17.99
CA THR A 20 17.04 51.65 -16.68
C THR A 20 15.82 51.24 -15.81
N ARG A 21 16.01 51.30 -14.48
CA ARG A 21 15.04 51.47 -13.37
C ARG A 21 13.59 51.87 -13.69
N ARG A 22 12.63 51.29 -12.93
CA ARG A 22 11.65 52.09 -12.14
C ARG A 22 11.02 51.31 -10.97
N SER A 23 11.34 51.79 -9.77
CA SER A 23 10.66 51.60 -8.48
C SER A 23 9.34 52.36 -8.39
N ARG A 24 8.50 52.01 -7.39
CA ARG A 24 7.37 52.75 -6.71
C ARG A 24 6.01 52.03 -6.91
N THR A 25 5.13 51.83 -5.93
CA THR A 25 4.97 52.39 -4.57
C THR A 25 3.94 51.59 -3.76
N ARG A 26 4.14 51.52 -2.44
CA ARG A 26 3.12 51.22 -1.42
C ARG A 26 1.83 52.04 -1.63
N ARG A 27 0.66 51.42 -1.44
CA ARG A 27 -0.58 52.13 -1.06
C ARG A 27 -1.21 51.45 0.16
N SER A 28 -0.83 51.95 1.32
CA SER A 28 -1.64 51.92 2.53
C SER A 28 -2.75 52.96 2.40
N ARG A 29 -4.03 52.56 2.54
CA ARG A 29 -5.13 53.52 2.74
C ARG A 29 -6.09 53.05 3.84
N THR A 30 -5.80 53.58 5.02
CA THR A 30 -6.69 54.30 5.95
C THR A 30 -7.96 53.62 6.50
N ARG A 31 -7.87 53.36 7.83
CA ARG A 31 -8.95 53.36 8.82
C ARG A 31 -9.96 54.49 8.57
N ARG A 32 -11.25 54.14 8.56
CA ARG A 32 -12.36 55.09 8.74
C ARG A 32 -13.05 54.79 10.06
N SER A 33 -12.71 55.55 11.08
CA SER A 33 -13.45 55.70 12.33
C SER A 33 -14.51 56.81 12.16
N ARG A 34 -15.75 56.54 12.58
CA ARG A 34 -16.87 57.47 12.96
C ARG A 34 -18.14 56.61 12.97
N THR A 35 -19.05 56.59 13.95
CA THR A 35 -19.31 57.49 15.09
C THR A 35 -20.25 56.75 16.07
N ARG A 36 -20.08 56.99 17.38
CA ARG A 36 -21.02 56.62 18.44
C ARG A 36 -22.40 57.22 18.16
N ARG A 37 -23.47 56.42 18.28
CA ARG A 37 -24.82 56.91 18.61
C ARG A 37 -25.38 56.12 19.77
N SER A 38 -25.75 56.85 20.81
CA SER A 38 -26.21 56.37 22.10
C SER A 38 -27.70 56.02 22.12
N ARG A 39 -27.99 54.88 22.78
CA ARG A 39 -29.13 54.57 23.66
C ARG A 39 -30.55 55.00 23.26
N THR A 40 -31.41 53.99 23.09
CA THR A 40 -32.71 53.94 23.77
C THR A 40 -32.91 52.55 24.38
N ARG A 41 -33.14 52.54 25.71
CA ARG A 41 -33.54 51.38 26.50
C ARG A 41 -34.93 50.93 26.05
N ARG A 42 -35.08 49.66 25.66
CA ARG A 42 -36.39 48.97 25.68
C ARG A 42 -36.24 47.68 26.46
N SER A 43 -36.68 47.73 27.71
CA SER A 43 -36.90 46.60 28.61
C SER A 43 -38.02 45.73 28.07
N ARG A 44 -37.72 44.52 27.59
CA ARG A 44 -38.71 43.45 27.41
C ARG A 44 -38.16 42.09 27.83
N THR A 45 -38.61 41.69 29.02
CA THR A 45 -38.96 40.35 29.47
C THR A 45 -37.96 39.20 29.24
N ARG A 46 -37.40 38.74 30.38
CA ARG A 46 -36.78 37.44 30.58
C ARG A 46 -37.68 36.33 30.01
N ARG A 47 -37.25 35.71 28.91
CA ARG A 47 -37.69 34.36 28.52
C ARG A 47 -36.55 33.40 28.83
N SER A 48 -36.74 32.61 29.86
CA SER A 48 -35.94 31.45 30.24
C SER A 48 -35.83 30.50 29.04
N ARG A 49 -34.78 30.64 28.24
CA ARG A 49 -34.39 29.60 27.28
C ARG A 49 -33.59 28.56 28.05
N THR A 50 -34.24 27.45 28.34
CA THR A 50 -33.62 26.18 28.70
C THR A 50 -32.39 25.95 27.82
N ARG A 51 -31.21 25.84 28.46
CA ARG A 51 -29.98 25.39 27.83
C ARG A 51 -30.19 23.94 27.40
N ARG A 52 -30.74 23.74 26.20
CA ARG A 52 -30.61 22.45 25.50
C ARG A 52 -29.12 22.23 25.28
N SER A 53 -28.57 21.24 25.98
CA SER A 53 -27.24 20.70 25.80
C SER A 53 -27.02 20.47 24.31
N ARG A 54 -26.28 21.37 23.67
CA ARG A 54 -25.69 21.11 22.36
C ARG A 54 -24.63 20.04 22.61
N THR A 55 -25.04 18.77 22.52
CA THR A 55 -24.12 17.71 22.14
C THR A 55 -23.36 18.23 20.91
N ARG A 56 -22.04 18.37 21.06
CA ARG A 56 -21.13 18.70 19.97
C ARG A 56 -21.32 17.59 18.92
N ARG A 57 -22.24 17.79 17.97
CA ARG A 57 -22.20 17.08 16.69
C ARG A 57 -20.85 17.45 16.09
N SER A 58 -19.92 16.51 16.19
CA SER A 58 -18.67 16.54 15.44
C SER A 58 -19.04 16.92 14.02
N ARG A 59 -18.46 18.02 13.55
CA ARG A 59 -18.56 18.41 12.15
C ARG A 59 -17.91 17.28 11.37
N THR A 60 -18.73 16.37 10.86
CA THR A 60 -18.32 15.42 9.83
C THR A 60 -17.90 16.26 8.64
N ARG A 61 -16.58 16.38 8.45
CA ARG A 61 -16.01 16.85 7.19
C ARG A 61 -16.55 15.92 6.11
N ARG A 62 -17.42 16.47 5.26
CA ARG A 62 -17.89 15.84 4.03
C ARG A 62 -16.66 15.35 3.25
N GLY A 63 -16.56 14.03 3.05
CA GLY A 63 -15.50 13.37 2.29
C GLY A 63 -14.49 12.55 3.10
N GLY A 64 -14.50 12.59 4.43
CA GLY A 64 -13.59 11.78 5.25
C GLY A 64 -14.10 10.37 5.47
N VAL A 65 -13.35 9.37 5.02
CA VAL A 65 -13.48 7.99 5.50
C VAL A 65 -13.32 8.04 7.02
N ASN A 66 -14.37 7.74 7.78
CA ASN A 66 -14.28 7.70 9.24
C ASN A 66 -13.63 6.38 9.63
N GLU A 67 -12.33 6.43 9.92
CA GLU A 67 -11.57 5.32 10.46
C GLU A 67 -12.11 4.95 11.85
N PHE A 68 -12.28 3.66 12.10
CA PHE A 68 -12.69 3.09 13.38
C PHE A 68 -11.50 2.32 13.97
N ILE A 69 -11.10 2.72 15.18
CA ILE A 69 -10.02 2.08 15.93
C ILE A 69 -10.66 1.48 17.18
N PRO A 70 -10.73 0.14 17.32
CA PRO A 70 -11.25 -0.50 18.51
C PRO A 70 -10.23 -0.43 19.66
N ASP A 71 -10.71 -0.20 20.87
CA ASP A 71 -9.87 -0.15 22.08
C ASP A 71 -9.48 -1.55 22.58
N ASN A 72 -10.34 -2.54 22.33
CA ASN A 72 -10.16 -3.95 22.69
C ASN A 72 -11.03 -4.84 21.79
N VAL A 73 -10.92 -6.16 21.97
CA VAL A 73 -11.64 -7.16 21.18
C VAL A 73 -13.15 -7.05 21.37
N GLU A 74 -13.63 -6.78 22.59
CA GLU A 74 -15.05 -6.64 22.90
C GLU A 74 -15.67 -5.41 22.21
N HIS A 75 -14.95 -4.29 22.18
CA HIS A 75 -15.35 -3.09 21.45
C HIS A 75 -15.45 -3.38 19.95
N LEU A 76 -14.49 -4.13 19.39
CA LEU A 76 -14.56 -4.59 18.00
C LEU A 76 -15.76 -5.51 17.75
N LYS A 77 -15.97 -6.55 18.59
CA LYS A 77 -17.12 -7.48 18.49
C LYS A 77 -18.45 -6.73 18.52
N LYS A 78 -18.61 -5.80 19.47
CA LYS A 78 -19.80 -4.94 19.57
C LYS A 78 -20.02 -4.14 18.30
N LYS A 79 -18.97 -3.50 17.78
CA LYS A 79 -19.08 -2.68 16.56
C LYS A 79 -19.47 -3.51 15.34
N LEU A 80 -18.90 -4.69 15.16
CA LEU A 80 -19.25 -5.60 14.07
C LEU A 80 -20.72 -6.05 14.16
N LYS A 81 -21.18 -6.40 15.37
CA LYS A 81 -22.58 -6.78 15.61
C LYS A 81 -23.56 -5.63 15.32
N GLU A 82 -23.23 -4.40 15.71
CA GLU A 82 -24.02 -3.20 15.36
C GLU A 82 -24.14 -2.96 13.84
N GLN A 83 -23.21 -3.51 13.06
CA GLN A 83 -23.19 -3.45 11.60
C GLN A 83 -23.83 -4.69 10.94
N GLY A 84 -24.46 -5.56 11.73
CA GLY A 84 -25.11 -6.77 11.24
C GLY A 84 -24.13 -7.88 10.83
N ILE A 85 -22.84 -7.77 11.19
CA ILE A 85 -21.83 -8.77 10.85
C ILE A 85 -21.88 -9.89 11.88
N ASN A 86 -22.20 -11.10 11.43
CA ASN A 86 -22.23 -12.28 12.28
C ASN A 86 -20.84 -12.92 12.39
N THR A 87 -20.17 -12.71 13.52
CA THR A 87 -18.82 -13.23 13.79
C THR A 87 -18.80 -14.66 14.32
N THR A 88 -19.94 -15.31 14.62
CA THR A 88 -19.92 -16.68 15.18
C THR A 88 -19.31 -17.68 14.20
N LYS A 89 -19.48 -17.45 12.90
CA LYS A 89 -18.84 -18.27 11.84
C LYS A 89 -17.32 -18.18 11.85
N TRP A 90 -16.75 -17.15 12.46
CA TRP A 90 -15.30 -16.90 12.51
C TRP A 90 -14.59 -17.76 13.56
N GLU A 91 -15.34 -18.29 14.53
CA GLU A 91 -14.81 -19.07 15.66
C GLU A 91 -14.75 -20.58 15.35
N ASN A 92 -15.28 -21.03 14.20
CA ASN A 92 -15.34 -22.45 13.79
C ASN A 92 -14.05 -22.97 13.11
N GLY A 93 -12.90 -22.29 13.28
CA GLY A 93 -11.58 -22.70 12.77
C GLY A 93 -11.38 -22.64 11.25
N LYS A 94 -12.43 -22.40 10.44
CA LYS A 94 -12.34 -22.30 8.97
C LYS A 94 -11.99 -20.91 8.45
N SER A 95 -12.08 -19.88 9.29
CA SER A 95 -11.78 -18.48 8.95
C SER A 95 -11.07 -17.79 10.10
N LYS A 96 -10.59 -16.56 9.90
CA LYS A 96 -9.85 -15.83 10.94
C LYS A 96 -10.81 -15.33 12.02
N THR A 97 -10.39 -15.39 13.27
CA THR A 97 -11.22 -14.95 14.41
C THR A 97 -11.26 -13.42 14.55
N VAL A 98 -12.09 -12.92 15.46
CA VAL A 98 -12.15 -11.47 15.75
C VAL A 98 -10.85 -10.98 16.38
N GLU A 99 -10.19 -11.81 17.18
CA GLU A 99 -8.88 -11.56 17.78
C GLU A 99 -7.82 -11.40 16.67
N ASN A 100 -7.87 -12.23 15.61
CA ASN A 100 -7.00 -12.04 14.45
C ASN A 100 -7.23 -10.69 13.78
N LEU A 101 -8.51 -10.29 13.59
CA LEU A 101 -8.81 -8.98 13.00
C LEU A 101 -8.31 -7.84 13.87
N TYR A 102 -8.51 -7.93 15.19
CA TYR A 102 -8.01 -6.96 16.14
C TYR A 102 -6.48 -6.83 16.05
N ASN A 103 -5.76 -7.96 16.01
CA ASN A 103 -4.31 -7.98 15.86
C ASN A 103 -3.86 -7.37 14.52
N GLU A 104 -4.54 -7.68 13.40
CA GLU A 104 -4.25 -7.04 12.10
C GLU A 104 -4.43 -5.50 12.17
N ILE A 105 -5.41 -5.01 12.93
CA ILE A 105 -5.64 -3.57 13.13
C ILE A 105 -4.55 -2.95 14.00
N GLN A 106 -4.14 -3.62 15.08
CA GLN A 106 -3.07 -3.14 15.96
C GLN A 106 -1.72 -3.08 15.23
N LYS A 107 -1.40 -4.11 14.42
CA LYS A 107 -0.23 -4.13 13.53
C LYS A 107 -0.31 -3.12 12.38
N GLY A 108 -1.51 -2.60 12.11
CA GLY A 108 -1.81 -1.64 11.04
C GLY A 108 -1.85 -2.25 9.63
N GLU A 109 -1.87 -3.59 9.53
CA GLU A 109 -2.08 -4.32 8.27
C GLU A 109 -3.48 -4.07 7.69
N THR A 110 -4.45 -3.74 8.56
CA THR A 110 -5.83 -3.47 8.17
C THR A 110 -6.35 -2.26 8.94
N LYS A 111 -7.14 -1.43 8.25
CA LYS A 111 -7.92 -0.37 8.88
C LYS A 111 -9.40 -0.69 8.76
N LEU A 112 -10.20 -0.27 9.74
CA LEU A 112 -11.65 -0.30 9.61
C LEU A 112 -12.17 1.09 9.30
N ALA A 113 -13.09 1.17 8.37
CA ALA A 113 -13.55 2.43 7.82
C ALA A 113 -15.04 2.37 7.51
N MET A 114 -15.77 3.41 7.89
CA MET A 114 -17.15 3.58 7.46
C MET A 114 -17.18 4.16 6.04
N ILE A 115 -17.62 3.36 5.07
CA ILE A 115 -17.78 3.75 3.66
C ILE A 115 -19.24 3.55 3.29
N ASN A 116 -19.92 4.63 2.88
CA ASN A 116 -21.34 4.62 2.52
C ASN A 116 -22.24 4.01 3.61
N GLY A 117 -21.90 4.24 4.89
CA GLY A 117 -22.67 3.74 6.03
C GLY A 117 -22.40 2.28 6.40
N ILE A 118 -21.50 1.60 5.69
CA ILE A 118 -21.12 0.21 5.94
C ILE A 118 -19.66 0.17 6.41
N ILE A 119 -19.38 -0.63 7.43
CA ILE A 119 -18.00 -0.88 7.86
C ILE A 119 -17.28 -1.75 6.83
N LYS A 120 -16.12 -1.28 6.36
CA LYS A 120 -15.23 -2.03 5.46
C LYS A 120 -13.83 -2.11 6.05
N ARG A 121 -13.16 -3.21 5.75
CA ARG A 121 -11.71 -3.33 5.90
C ARG A 121 -11.03 -2.57 4.77
N ILE A 122 -10.02 -1.79 5.09
CA ILE A 122 -9.10 -1.20 4.13
C ILE A 122 -7.77 -1.92 4.28
N VAL A 123 -7.32 -2.57 3.22
CA VAL A 123 -6.06 -3.31 3.19
C VAL A 123 -5.19 -2.69 2.12
N SER A 124 -3.97 -2.34 2.47
CA SER A 124 -2.98 -1.90 1.49
C SER A 124 -1.96 -3.02 1.34
N ALA A 125 -1.66 -3.40 0.10
CA ALA A 125 -0.81 -4.53 -0.20
C ALA A 125 -0.04 -4.28 -1.49
N VAL A 126 1.15 -4.87 -1.58
CA VAL A 126 1.96 -4.90 -2.79
C VAL A 126 1.72 -6.20 -3.54
N SER A 127 1.82 -6.14 -4.86
CA SER A 127 1.69 -7.27 -5.78
C SER A 127 2.80 -7.11 -6.82
N VAL A 128 3.74 -8.05 -6.81
CA VAL A 128 5.01 -7.90 -7.52
C VAL A 128 5.18 -9.06 -8.48
N LYS A 129 5.31 -8.76 -9.77
CA LYS A 129 5.69 -9.74 -10.78
C LYS A 129 7.20 -9.76 -10.93
N ILE A 130 7.78 -10.95 -10.81
CA ILE A 130 9.24 -11.14 -10.84
C ILE A 130 9.60 -11.91 -12.10
N TYR A 131 10.21 -11.21 -13.04
CA TYR A 131 10.69 -11.78 -14.30
C TYR A 131 12.14 -12.24 -14.19
N ASP A 132 12.56 -13.12 -15.09
CA ASP A 132 13.94 -13.59 -15.19
C ASP A 132 14.92 -12.45 -15.51
N SER A 133 14.52 -11.59 -16.44
CA SER A 133 15.36 -10.58 -17.05
C SER A 133 14.53 -9.49 -17.73
N GLN A 134 15.21 -8.51 -18.34
CA GLN A 134 14.57 -7.47 -19.15
C GLN A 134 13.77 -8.04 -20.33
N ALA A 135 14.14 -9.21 -20.83
CA ALA A 135 13.45 -9.87 -21.94
C ALA A 135 12.12 -10.50 -21.53
N LYS A 136 11.84 -10.61 -20.22
CA LYS A 136 10.62 -11.20 -19.64
C LYS A 136 10.29 -12.56 -20.24
N GLN A 137 11.28 -13.45 -20.38
CA GLN A 137 11.04 -14.79 -20.96
C GLN A 137 10.36 -15.73 -19.97
N TYR A 138 10.62 -15.54 -18.68
CA TYR A 138 10.02 -16.32 -17.60
C TYR A 138 9.47 -15.40 -16.51
N LEU A 139 8.33 -15.80 -15.96
CA LEU A 139 7.70 -15.21 -14.79
C LEU A 139 7.78 -16.19 -13.63
N LEU A 140 8.07 -15.70 -12.44
CA LEU A 140 8.12 -16.51 -11.23
C LEU A 140 6.72 -16.64 -10.60
N HIS A 141 6.29 -17.86 -10.33
CA HIS A 141 4.99 -18.17 -9.72
C HIS A 141 5.12 -18.85 -8.37
N GLU A 142 4.31 -18.43 -7.40
CA GLU A 142 4.06 -19.17 -6.16
C GLU A 142 3.08 -20.32 -6.47
N THR A 143 3.56 -21.57 -6.49
CA THR A 143 2.77 -22.71 -6.99
C THR A 143 2.24 -23.63 -5.90
N SER A 144 2.89 -23.75 -4.75
CA SER A 144 2.36 -24.57 -3.64
C SER A 144 3.01 -24.29 -2.29
N HIS A 145 2.27 -24.60 -1.23
CA HIS A 145 2.76 -24.60 0.16
C HIS A 145 2.80 -26.03 0.72
N HIS A 146 3.87 -26.37 1.41
CA HIS A 146 4.13 -27.68 2.01
C HIS A 146 4.37 -27.51 3.51
N ASN A 147 3.55 -28.14 4.36
CA ASN A 147 3.57 -27.91 5.80
C ASN A 147 4.55 -28.81 6.57
N ILE A 148 5.32 -29.64 5.87
CA ILE A 148 6.33 -30.52 6.46
C ILE A 148 7.72 -30.18 5.92
N THR A 149 8.73 -30.55 6.70
CA THR A 149 10.14 -30.18 6.51
C THR A 149 10.79 -30.81 5.28
N GLN A 150 10.14 -31.78 4.63
CA GLN A 150 10.56 -32.36 3.37
C GLN A 150 9.51 -32.06 2.30
N SER A 151 9.92 -31.88 1.03
CA SER A 151 9.06 -31.61 -0.13
C SER A 151 8.08 -32.74 -0.49
N GLU A 152 7.81 -33.63 0.47
CA GLU A 152 6.99 -34.83 0.36
C GLU A 152 5.67 -34.65 1.10
N ASP A 153 5.12 -33.43 1.17
CA ASP A 153 3.72 -33.30 1.60
C ASP A 153 2.88 -34.06 0.58
N PRO A 154 2.20 -35.16 0.95
CA PRO A 154 1.43 -35.94 -0.01
C PRO A 154 0.26 -35.13 -0.59
N ARG A 155 -0.11 -33.99 0.03
CA ARG A 155 -1.16 -33.09 -0.45
C ARG A 155 -0.78 -31.62 -0.26
N PRO A 156 0.10 -31.07 -1.12
CA PRO A 156 0.48 -29.68 -1.03
C PRO A 156 -0.72 -28.77 -1.30
N LYS A 157 -0.77 -27.64 -0.59
CA LYS A 157 -1.79 -26.62 -0.84
C LYS A 157 -1.41 -25.86 -2.11
N MET A 158 -2.06 -26.21 -3.21
CA MET A 158 -1.84 -25.57 -4.51
C MET A 158 -2.12 -24.07 -4.44
N LYS A 159 -1.26 -23.33 -5.12
CA LYS A 159 -1.32 -21.89 -5.34
C LYS A 159 -1.20 -21.63 -6.83
N GLY A 160 -1.77 -20.51 -7.26
CA GLY A 160 -1.80 -20.11 -8.66
C GLY A 160 -1.58 -18.61 -8.80
N ASN A 161 -0.82 -18.01 -7.88
CA ASN A 161 -0.48 -16.60 -7.97
C ASN A 161 0.68 -16.45 -8.96
N ASP A 162 0.54 -15.53 -9.90
CA ASP A 162 1.59 -15.09 -10.82
C ASP A 162 2.40 -13.92 -10.27
N ASP A 163 2.15 -13.56 -9.01
CA ASP A 163 2.71 -12.44 -8.30
C ASP A 163 3.01 -12.79 -6.83
N MET A 164 4.08 -12.21 -6.31
CA MET A 164 4.38 -12.18 -4.88
C MET A 164 3.49 -11.10 -4.24
N ARG A 165 2.79 -11.42 -3.15
CA ARG A 165 1.86 -10.49 -2.51
C ARG A 165 2.18 -10.31 -1.05
N GLU A 166 2.38 -9.05 -0.65
CA GLU A 166 2.69 -8.72 0.73
C GLU A 166 1.78 -7.61 1.24
N LYS A 167 1.25 -7.76 2.46
CA LYS A 167 0.45 -6.70 3.08
C LYS A 167 1.38 -5.64 3.67
N MET A 168 0.96 -4.39 3.61
CA MET A 168 1.73 -3.29 4.18
C MET A 168 1.50 -3.18 5.68
N ASN A 169 2.58 -2.96 6.44
CA ASN A 169 2.54 -2.70 7.87
C ASN A 169 2.27 -1.22 8.18
N LYS A 170 2.01 -0.90 9.46
CA LYS A 170 1.76 0.47 9.91
C LYS A 170 2.93 1.40 9.57
N GLY A 171 2.67 2.39 8.73
CA GLY A 171 3.63 3.43 8.37
C GLY A 171 4.64 3.01 7.30
N GLU A 172 4.55 1.78 6.81
CA GLU A 172 5.40 1.25 5.74
C GLU A 172 5.00 1.87 4.39
N THR A 173 6.00 2.26 3.60
CA THR A 173 5.82 2.64 2.19
C THR A 173 5.67 1.38 1.32
N PRO A 174 5.06 1.47 0.12
CA PRO A 174 4.92 0.28 -0.72
C PRO A 174 6.27 -0.32 -1.15
N ILE A 175 7.33 0.49 -1.31
CA ILE A 175 8.68 -0.01 -1.62
C ILE A 175 9.23 -0.84 -0.47
N GLU A 176 9.08 -0.36 0.77
CA GLU A 176 9.53 -1.07 1.97
C GLU A 176 8.78 -2.40 2.11
N ALA A 177 7.46 -2.41 1.92
CA ALA A 177 6.64 -3.62 1.97
C ALA A 177 7.04 -4.65 0.90
N MET A 178 7.30 -4.20 -0.34
CA MET A 178 7.82 -5.06 -1.40
C MET A 178 9.19 -5.63 -1.05
N THR A 179 10.11 -4.79 -0.59
CA THR A 179 11.48 -5.20 -0.28
C THR A 179 11.49 -6.20 0.87
N ARG A 180 10.67 -5.97 1.90
CA ARG A 180 10.45 -6.89 3.02
C ARG A 180 9.85 -8.21 2.55
N GLY A 181 8.78 -8.18 1.75
CA GLY A 181 8.15 -9.39 1.21
C GLY A 181 9.14 -10.24 0.40
N ILE A 182 9.95 -9.63 -0.46
CA ILE A 182 11.02 -10.34 -1.19
C ILE A 182 12.05 -10.92 -0.23
N SER A 183 12.44 -10.17 0.81
CA SER A 183 13.39 -10.65 1.81
C SER A 183 12.87 -11.86 2.59
N GLU A 184 11.59 -11.85 2.97
CA GLU A 184 10.93 -12.89 3.76
C GLU A 184 10.61 -14.13 2.92
N GLU A 185 10.12 -13.95 1.69
CA GLU A 185 9.68 -15.06 0.84
C GLU A 185 10.76 -15.62 -0.08
N LEU A 186 11.74 -14.80 -0.47
CA LEU A 186 12.80 -15.18 -1.41
C LEU A 186 14.19 -15.20 -0.76
N GLY A 187 14.47 -14.31 0.17
CA GLY A 187 15.77 -14.21 0.87
C GLY A 187 16.35 -12.79 0.82
N GLU A 188 17.06 -12.42 1.88
CA GLU A 188 17.63 -11.07 2.06
C GLU A 188 18.66 -10.72 0.97
N GLU A 189 19.36 -11.70 0.42
CA GLU A 189 20.32 -11.47 -0.67
C GLU A 189 19.65 -10.97 -1.96
N TYR A 190 18.38 -11.32 -2.17
CA TYR A 190 17.63 -10.96 -3.37
C TYR A 190 16.95 -9.61 -3.27
N SER A 191 16.49 -9.23 -2.07
CA SER A 191 15.88 -7.92 -1.83
C SER A 191 16.86 -6.77 -2.09
N LYS A 192 18.17 -7.02 -1.92
CA LYS A 192 19.26 -6.05 -2.22
C LYS A 192 19.61 -5.95 -3.71
N ASN A 193 19.08 -6.83 -4.56
CA ASN A 193 19.44 -6.93 -5.98
C ASN A 193 18.26 -6.68 -6.94
N ILE A 194 17.20 -6.03 -6.46
CA ILE A 194 16.02 -5.69 -7.26
C ILE A 194 16.40 -4.75 -8.42
N ARG A 195 15.79 -4.97 -9.58
CA ARG A 195 15.88 -4.10 -10.76
C ARG A 195 14.48 -3.78 -11.29
N PHE A 196 14.24 -2.50 -11.51
CA PHE A 196 12.99 -1.98 -12.07
C PHE A 196 13.10 -1.85 -13.60
N PHE A 197 12.03 -2.17 -14.33
CA PHE A 197 12.01 -2.02 -15.78
C PHE A 197 12.10 -0.56 -16.24
N HIS A 198 11.61 0.36 -15.43
CA HIS A 198 11.58 1.80 -15.74
C HIS A 198 12.68 2.61 -15.03
N GLY A 199 13.69 1.93 -14.47
CA GLY A 199 14.82 2.55 -13.76
C GLY A 199 14.51 2.96 -12.32
N GLU A 200 13.29 3.40 -12.05
CA GLU A 200 12.78 3.74 -10.72
C GLU A 200 11.47 2.99 -10.44
N PRO A 201 11.09 2.75 -9.16
CA PRO A 201 9.80 2.15 -8.82
C PRO A 201 8.65 3.06 -9.21
N SER A 202 7.67 2.55 -9.96
CA SER A 202 6.45 3.27 -10.33
C SER A 202 5.30 2.98 -9.37
N LEU A 203 5.21 1.75 -8.84
CA LEU A 203 4.21 1.28 -7.88
C LEU A 203 2.78 1.77 -8.17
N ASP A 204 2.27 1.35 -9.32
CA ASP A 204 0.94 1.74 -9.79
C ASP A 204 -0.14 1.30 -8.80
N ILE A 205 -1.02 2.24 -8.43
CA ILE A 205 -2.08 1.98 -7.47
C ILE A 205 -3.34 1.50 -8.19
N TYR A 206 -3.65 0.23 -8.04
CA TYR A 206 -4.90 -0.37 -8.47
C TYR A 206 -5.84 -0.55 -7.26
N LYS A 207 -6.96 0.17 -7.27
CA LYS A 207 -7.96 0.11 -6.18
C LYS A 207 -9.08 -0.86 -6.56
N VAL A 208 -9.38 -1.78 -5.65
CA VAL A 208 -10.44 -2.77 -5.83
C VAL A 208 -11.33 -2.81 -4.60
N ASP A 209 -12.59 -2.48 -4.78
CA ASP A 209 -13.63 -2.87 -3.83
C ASP A 209 -13.97 -4.33 -4.07
N THR A 210 -13.59 -5.20 -3.12
CA THR A 210 -14.05 -6.59 -3.16
C THR A 210 -15.40 -6.62 -2.46
N ILE A 211 -16.47 -6.40 -3.21
CA ILE A 211 -17.83 -6.72 -2.79
C ILE A 211 -17.98 -8.23 -2.95
N LYS A 212 -17.30 -9.01 -2.10
CA LYS A 212 -17.64 -10.42 -1.94
C LYS A 212 -18.33 -10.52 -0.60
N GLU A 213 -19.55 -11.02 -0.64
CA GLU A 213 -20.31 -11.45 0.54
C GLU A 213 -19.50 -12.46 1.39
N ASP A 214 -18.42 -13.03 0.85
CA ASP A 214 -17.44 -13.85 1.56
C ASP A 214 -15.99 -13.40 1.31
N SER A 215 -15.48 -12.47 2.13
CA SER A 215 -14.03 -12.44 2.39
C SER A 215 -13.67 -13.78 3.03
N ASN A 216 -12.90 -14.65 2.36
CA ASN A 216 -12.51 -15.96 2.91
C ASN A 216 -11.92 -15.87 4.32
N SER A 217 -11.24 -14.75 4.63
CA SER A 217 -10.70 -14.50 5.97
C SER A 217 -11.75 -14.02 6.97
N TYR A 218 -12.70 -13.18 6.55
CA TYR A 218 -13.71 -12.55 7.42
C TYR A 218 -15.09 -12.47 6.72
N PRO A 219 -15.82 -13.59 6.63
CA PRO A 219 -17.12 -13.62 5.96
C PRO A 219 -18.08 -12.55 6.50
N GLY A 220 -18.79 -11.85 5.60
CA GLY A 220 -19.68 -10.74 5.96
C GLY A 220 -19.00 -9.38 6.24
N LEU A 221 -17.67 -9.30 6.32
CA LEU A 221 -16.93 -8.05 6.45
C LEU A 221 -16.22 -7.71 5.12
N GLY A 222 -16.83 -6.80 4.36
CA GLY A 222 -16.31 -6.36 3.05
C GLY A 222 -14.93 -5.70 3.13
N ALA A 223 -14.17 -5.77 2.05
CA ALA A 223 -12.81 -5.24 1.97
C ALA A 223 -12.59 -4.33 0.75
N HIS A 224 -11.86 -3.24 0.96
CA HIS A 224 -11.30 -2.37 -0.06
C HIS A 224 -9.78 -2.57 -0.08
N TYR A 225 -9.25 -3.02 -1.21
CA TYR A 225 -7.83 -3.22 -1.40
C TYR A 225 -7.22 -2.07 -2.18
N ASN A 226 -6.15 -1.50 -1.66
CA ASN A 226 -5.22 -0.67 -2.41
C ASN A 226 -4.04 -1.56 -2.80
N TRP A 227 -4.03 -2.05 -4.04
CA TRP A 227 -2.93 -2.84 -4.58
C TRP A 227 -1.89 -1.92 -5.20
N TYR A 228 -0.67 -1.95 -4.70
CA TYR A 228 0.48 -1.32 -5.31
C TYR A 228 1.18 -2.36 -6.16
N ARG A 229 1.21 -2.15 -7.47
CA ARG A 229 1.72 -3.15 -8.41
C ARG A 229 3.06 -2.73 -8.98
N GLU A 230 3.96 -3.68 -9.10
CA GLU A 230 5.25 -3.46 -9.71
C GLU A 230 5.70 -4.69 -10.50
N GLU A 231 6.50 -4.45 -11.54
CA GLU A 231 7.20 -5.49 -12.28
C GLU A 231 8.70 -5.29 -12.11
N ILE A 232 9.39 -6.36 -11.72
CA ILE A 232 10.82 -6.34 -11.45
C ILE A 232 11.50 -7.55 -12.06
N TYR A 233 12.83 -7.54 -12.04
CA TYR A 233 13.65 -8.73 -12.20
C TYR A 233 14.77 -8.72 -11.16
N ILE A 234 15.23 -9.90 -10.76
CA ILE A 234 16.27 -10.06 -9.74
C ILE A 234 17.38 -10.96 -10.33
N PRO A 235 18.44 -10.38 -10.94
CA PRO A 235 19.45 -11.14 -11.67
C PRO A 235 20.05 -12.31 -10.89
N ASN A 236 20.43 -12.09 -9.63
CA ASN A 236 21.05 -13.14 -8.81
C ASN A 236 20.09 -14.30 -8.49
N LEU A 237 18.81 -14.01 -8.31
CA LEU A 237 17.78 -15.05 -8.12
C LEU A 237 17.67 -15.90 -9.38
N THR A 238 17.57 -15.25 -10.54
CA THR A 238 17.48 -15.93 -11.84
C THR A 238 18.70 -16.82 -12.09
N VAL A 239 19.91 -16.31 -11.93
CA VAL A 239 21.14 -17.09 -12.14
C VAL A 239 21.17 -18.33 -11.24
N LYS A 240 20.81 -18.17 -9.96
CA LYS A 240 20.87 -19.26 -8.99
C LYS A 240 19.76 -20.31 -9.17
N THR A 241 18.56 -19.89 -9.60
CA THR A 241 17.36 -20.75 -9.56
C THR A 241 16.82 -21.16 -10.92
N LEU A 242 17.21 -20.48 -12.00
CA LEU A 242 16.76 -20.76 -13.37
C LEU A 242 17.88 -21.35 -14.24
N TYR A 243 19.12 -20.89 -14.05
CA TYR A 243 20.26 -21.25 -14.91
C TYR A 243 21.37 -22.04 -14.21
N SER A 244 21.22 -22.36 -12.92
CA SER A 244 22.17 -23.24 -12.25
C SER A 244 22.03 -24.66 -12.82
N GLY A 245 23.16 -25.31 -13.12
CA GLY A 245 23.20 -26.66 -13.71
C GLY A 245 22.62 -27.77 -12.82
N GLU A 246 22.18 -27.44 -11.61
CA GLU A 246 21.46 -28.34 -10.69
C GLU A 246 19.98 -28.53 -11.09
N VAL A 247 19.41 -27.58 -11.84
CA VAL A 247 18.03 -27.63 -12.31
C VAL A 247 17.97 -28.41 -13.62
N LYS A 248 17.99 -29.75 -13.52
CA LYS A 248 17.85 -30.65 -14.68
C LYS A 248 16.47 -30.46 -15.34
N ASP A 249 16.46 -29.72 -16.45
CA ASP A 249 15.67 -29.78 -17.69
C ASP A 249 14.19 -30.19 -17.74
N GLN A 250 13.49 -30.45 -16.64
CA GLN A 250 12.04 -30.69 -16.70
C GLN A 250 11.23 -29.78 -15.80
N ASP A 251 11.86 -29.12 -14.84
CA ASP A 251 11.10 -28.45 -13.79
C ASP A 251 11.89 -27.27 -13.20
N LYS A 252 11.66 -26.07 -13.76
CA LYS A 252 12.33 -24.82 -13.36
C LYS A 252 11.74 -24.28 -12.06
N TYR A 253 11.84 -25.05 -10.98
CA TYR A 253 11.32 -24.68 -9.66
C TYR A 253 12.38 -24.74 -8.57
N PHE A 254 12.08 -24.09 -7.44
CA PHE A 254 12.85 -24.18 -6.20
C PHE A 254 11.92 -24.07 -5.00
N PHE A 255 12.43 -24.44 -3.82
CA PHE A 255 11.72 -24.30 -2.55
C PHE A 255 12.41 -23.28 -1.66
N ILE A 256 11.60 -22.53 -0.91
CA ILE A 256 12.07 -21.66 0.15
C ILE A 256 11.37 -22.01 1.45
N LYS A 257 12.16 -22.05 2.52
CA LYS A 257 11.68 -22.29 3.88
C LYS A 257 11.17 -20.98 4.46
N GLU A 258 9.87 -20.89 4.70
CA GLU A 258 9.27 -19.81 5.47
C GLU A 258 9.30 -20.15 6.96
N LEU A 259 9.62 -19.16 7.78
CA LEU A 259 9.68 -19.27 9.24
C LEU A 259 8.57 -18.43 9.89
N ASN A 260 8.21 -18.78 11.12
CA ASN A 260 7.39 -17.95 11.98
C ASN A 260 8.24 -16.82 12.60
N ASP A 261 7.58 -15.85 13.23
CA ASP A 261 8.24 -14.72 13.91
C ASP A 261 9.24 -15.18 15.01
N ASP A 262 9.03 -16.36 15.59
CA ASP A 262 9.91 -16.98 16.59
C ASP A 262 11.07 -17.81 15.98
N GLY A 263 11.21 -17.78 14.65
CA GLY A 263 12.22 -18.53 13.90
C GLY A 263 11.90 -20.02 13.70
N THR A 264 10.78 -20.52 14.23
CA THR A 264 10.35 -21.89 14.01
C THR A 264 9.90 -22.11 12.57
N PHE A 265 9.97 -23.35 12.09
CA PHE A 265 9.52 -23.69 10.75
C PHE A 265 8.01 -23.44 10.60
N LYS A 266 7.63 -22.74 9.53
CA LYS A 266 6.23 -22.51 9.17
C LYS A 266 5.80 -23.41 8.03
N ARG A 267 6.48 -23.33 6.88
CA ARG A 267 6.20 -24.13 5.68
C ARG A 267 7.32 -23.98 4.64
N ASN A 268 7.32 -24.85 3.63
CA ASN A 268 8.07 -24.64 2.41
C ASN A 268 7.16 -24.05 1.31
N ILE A 269 7.63 -23.03 0.60
CA ILE A 269 6.96 -22.42 -0.55
C ILE A 269 7.65 -22.90 -1.82
N LYS A 270 6.89 -23.50 -2.75
CA LYS A 270 7.38 -23.88 -4.08
C LYS A 270 7.21 -22.72 -5.05
N TRP A 271 8.31 -22.28 -5.63
CA TRP A 271 8.37 -21.25 -6.65
C TRP A 271 8.73 -21.87 -7.99
N THR A 272 8.04 -21.50 -9.06
CA THR A 272 8.28 -22.06 -10.41
C THR A 272 8.40 -20.94 -11.43
N TRP A 273 9.48 -20.96 -12.21
CA TRP A 273 9.64 -20.16 -13.41
C TRP A 273 8.79 -20.74 -14.55
N LYS A 274 7.84 -19.95 -15.05
CA LYS A 274 6.99 -20.32 -16.19
C LYS A 274 7.31 -19.40 -17.36
N LYS A 275 7.37 -19.99 -18.55
CA LYS A 275 7.55 -19.21 -19.78
C LYS A 275 6.34 -18.31 -20.00
N THR A 276 6.58 -17.05 -20.33
CA THR A 276 5.55 -16.03 -20.58
C THR A 276 5.00 -16.10 -22.00
#